data_AF-A0A392QXL1-F1
#
_entry.id   AF-A0A392QXL1-F1
#
_cell.length_a   1.000
_cell.length_b   1.000
_cell.length_c   1.000
_cell.angle_alpha   90.00
_cell.angle_beta   90.00
_cell.angle_gamma   90.00
#
_symmetry.space_group_name_H-M   'P 1'
#
loop_
_entity.id
_entity.type
_entity.pdbx_description
1 polymer ?
#
loop_
_entity_poly.entity_id
_entity_poly.type
_entity_poly.pdbx_seq_one_letter_code
_entity_poly.pdbx_strand_id
1 'polypeptide(L)' 'MLETARSQFHNAVAQIRALNAGMELNVEGLDEEKEVCDGQVVPPQDEEI' A
#
# COMPACT_ATOMS: atom_id res chain seq x y z
N MET A 1 -10.18 9.02 10.83
CA MET A 1 -10.02 8.89 9.37
C MET A 1 -8.72 8.17 9.05
N LEU A 2 -7.58 8.67 9.54
CA LEU A 2 -6.26 8.04 9.35
C LEU A 2 -6.16 6.62 9.95
N GLU A 3 -6.67 6.39 11.17
CA GLU A 3 -6.65 5.04 11.77
C GLU A 3 -7.47 4.00 10.99
N THR A 4 -8.56 4.44 10.35
CA THR A 4 -9.38 3.59 9.49
C THR A 4 -8.63 3.26 8.21
N ALA A 5 -8.04 4.26 7.54
CA ALA A 5 -7.21 4.07 6.34
C ALA A 5 -6.04 3.11 6.63
N ARG A 6 -5.33 3.32 7.74
CA ARG A 6 -4.26 2.44 8.21
C ARG A 6 -4.73 1.01 8.41
N SER A 7 -5.87 0.79 9.06
CA SER A 7 -6.42 -0.55 9.27
C SER A 7 -6.79 -1.24 7.94
N GLN A 8 -7.42 -0.51 7.02
CA GLN A 8 -7.78 -1.02 5.69
C GLN A 8 -6.54 -1.38 4.86
N PHE A 9 -5.50 -0.54 4.89
CA PHE A 9 -4.24 -0.80 4.21
C PHE A 9 -3.60 -2.11 4.69
N HIS A 10 -3.42 -2.28 6.01
CA HIS A 10 -2.87 -3.52 6.56
C HIS A 10 -3.72 -4.75 6.22
N ASN A 11 -5.04 -4.59 6.20
CA ASN A 11 -5.95 -5.66 5.83
C ASN A 11 -5.76 -6.07 4.35
N ALA A 12 -5.67 -5.10 3.43
CA ALA A 12 -5.40 -5.36 2.02
C ALA A 12 -4.04 -6.05 1.81
N VAL A 13 -2.98 -5.57 2.48
CA VAL A 13 -1.65 -6.22 2.44
C VAL A 13 -1.73 -7.66 2.91
N ALA A 14 -2.48 -7.95 3.99
CA ALA A 14 -2.67 -9.31 4.48
C ALA A 14 -3.42 -10.21 3.48
N GLN A 15 -4.47 -9.69 2.82
CA GLN A 15 -5.20 -10.43 1.79
C GLN A 15 -4.31 -10.76 0.58
N ILE A 16 -3.52 -9.79 0.09
CA ILE A 16 -2.62 -10.00 -1.04
C ILE A 16 -1.55 -11.04 -0.70
N ARG A 17 -0.98 -11.01 0.51
CA ARG A 17 -0.05 -12.05 1.00
C ARG A 17 -0.68 -13.43 1.02
N ALA A 18 -1.92 -13.54 1.48
CA ALA A 18 -2.63 -14.82 1.53
C ALA A 18 -2.91 -15.39 0.14
N LEU A 19 -3.28 -14.53 -0.82
CA LEU A 19 -3.55 -14.94 -2.20
C LEU A 19 -2.28 -15.31 -2.98
N ASN A 20 -1.14 -14.73 -2.63
CA ASN A 20 0.17 -15.00 -3.26
C ASN A 20 1.05 -15.90 -2.38
N ALA A 21 0.45 -16.91 -1.75
CA ALA A 21 1.17 -17.85 -0.92
C ALA A 21 2.33 -18.52 -1.70
N GLY A 22 3.54 -18.49 -1.12
CA GLY A 22 4.74 -19.03 -1.76
C GLY A 22 5.55 -18.03 -2.59
N MET A 23 5.09 -16.77 -2.70
CA MET A 23 5.86 -15.67 -3.26
C MET A 23 6.29 -14.69 -2.17
N GLU A 24 7.50 -14.13 -2.30
CA GLU A 24 7.93 -13.02 -1.46
C GLU A 24 7.42 -11.70 -2.04
N LEU A 25 6.50 -11.06 -1.31
CA LEU A 25 6.00 -9.73 -1.66
C LEU A 25 6.86 -8.68 -0.98
N ASN A 26 7.47 -7.79 -1.76
CA ASN A 26 8.13 -6.61 -1.22
C ASN A 26 7.06 -5.60 -0.77
N VAL A 27 7.01 -5.34 0.53
CA VAL A 27 6.15 -4.31 1.13
C VAL A 27 6.95 -3.26 1.89
N GLU A 28 8.28 -3.30 1.78
CA GLU A 28 9.14 -2.37 2.50
C GLU A 28 8.86 -0.94 2.01
N GLY A 29 8.61 -0.03 2.95
CA GLY A 29 8.32 1.38 2.66
C GLY A 29 6.94 1.65 2.04
N LEU A 30 6.06 0.64 1.95
CA LEU A 30 4.66 0.81 1.56
C LEU A 30 3.82 1.21 2.77
N ASP A 31 3.03 2.26 2.64
CA ASP A 31 2.08 2.75 3.65
C ASP A 31 0.79 3.26 3.00
N GLU A 32 -0.20 3.62 3.81
CA GLU A 32 -1.51 4.06 3.33
C GLU A 32 -1.51 5.36 2.51
N GLU A 33 -0.42 6.13 2.53
CA GLU A 33 -0.27 7.41 1.83
C GLU A 33 0.56 7.29 0.54
N LYS A 34 1.22 6.14 0.31
CA LYS A 34 1.99 5.90 -0.92
C LYS A 34 1.09 5.66 -2.12
N GLU A 35 1.54 6.14 -3.26
CA GLU A 35 0.87 5.92 -4.54
C GLU A 35 1.68 4.97 -5.43
N VAL A 36 1.00 4.31 -6.37
CA VAL A 36 1.64 3.49 -7.39
C VAL A 36 1.42 4.14 -8.75
N CYS A 37 2.49 4.63 -9.36
CA CYS A 37 2.47 5.24 -10.69
C CYS A 37 3.41 4.46 -11.61
N ASP A 38 2.89 3.99 -12.76
CA ASP A 38 3.64 3.16 -13.71
C ASP A 38 4.35 1.95 -13.06
N GLY A 39 3.71 1.33 -12.06
CA GLY A 39 4.26 0.19 -11.33
C GLY A 39 5.36 0.52 -10.31
N GLN A 40 5.64 1.80 -10.07
CA GLN A 40 6.58 2.27 -9.07
C GLN A 40 5.86 2.89 -7.88
N VAL A 41 6.34 2.60 -6.67
CA VAL A 41 5.88 3.27 -5.45
C VAL A 41 6.48 4.67 -5.41
N VAL A 42 5.63 5.69 -5.44
CA VAL A 42 6.01 7.10 -5.43
C VAL A 42 5.47 7.77 -4.16
N PRO A 43 6.12 8.85 -3.67
CA PRO A 43 5.49 9.69 -2.66
C PRO A 43 4.14 10.22 -3.18
N PRO A 44 3.19 10.52 -2.28
CA PRO A 44 1.93 11.12 -2.68
C PRO A 44 2.22 12.39 -3.49
N GLN A 45 1.57 12.54 -4.64
CA GLN A 45 1.59 13.81 -5.36
C GLN A 45 0.84 14.82 -4.51
N ASP A 46 1.44 15.99 -4.28
CA ASP A 46 0.69 17.11 -3.71
C ASP A 46 -0.53 17.34 -4.62
N GLU A 47 -1.73 17.22 -4.07
CA GLU A 47 -2.93 17.69 -4.75
C GLU A 47 -2.73 19.20 -4.97
N GLU A 48 -2.37 19.61 -6.19
CA GLU A 48 -2.40 21.04 -6.55
C GLU A 48 -3.86 21.50 -6.40
N ILE A 49 -4.16 22.17 -5.29
CA ILE A 49 -5.46 22.79 -5.00
C ILE A 49 -5.60 24.11 -5.76
#